data_AF-A0A284VL28-F1
#
_entry.id   AF-A0A284VL28-F1
#
_cell.length_a   1.000
_cell.length_b   1.000
_cell.length_c   1.000
_cell.angle_alpha   90.00
_cell.angle_beta   90.00
_cell.angle_gamma   90.00
#
_symmetry.space_group_name_H-M   'P 1'
#
loop_
_entity.id
_entity.type
_entity.pdbx_description
1 polymer ?
#
loop_
_entity_poly.entity_id
_entity_poly.type
_entity_poly.pdbx_seq_one_letter_code
_entity_poly.pdbx_strand_id
1 'polypeptide(L)'
;MRIREINSVDDFKSIRGIWNDLLAKGHDKNIFLTWEWLFEWWKHFSDNKKLKILMVEDRDDTIGIMPLLCSTYRTFLFSYAVVENIGLNLSDYGGIIYSDLDDGQINKMFELIKYYLDYNKLIFRFDQVPNDSKFLNILHNPSFCQSSLFVGEKKRVFLRIYLSDHHWMTT
;
A
#
# COMPACT_ATOMS: atom_id res chain seq x y z
N MET A 1 14.36 10.43 5.17
CA MET A 1 13.28 9.43 5.07
C MET A 1 13.82 8.01 5.06
N ARG A 2 13.18 7.09 5.78
CA ARG A 2 13.43 5.64 5.78
C ARG A 2 12.12 4.87 5.91
N ILE A 3 12.13 3.58 5.56
CA ILE A 3 10.99 2.67 5.79
C ILE A 3 11.28 1.78 6.98
N ARG A 4 10.32 1.72 7.91
CA ARG A 4 10.23 0.73 8.97
C ARG A 4 9.08 -0.22 8.70
N GLU A 5 9.34 -1.52 8.78
CA GLU A 5 8.32 -2.55 8.63
C GLU A 5 7.70 -2.92 9.97
N ILE A 6 6.39 -3.11 9.96
CA ILE A 6 5.61 -3.63 11.08
C ILE A 6 4.97 -4.94 10.60
N ASN A 7 5.51 -6.05 11.09
CA ASN A 7 5.18 -7.40 10.62
C ASN A 7 4.63 -8.30 11.75
N SER A 8 4.42 -7.74 12.94
CA SER A 8 3.84 -8.44 14.09
C SER A 8 2.58 -7.73 14.60
N VAL A 9 1.67 -8.51 15.18
CA VAL A 9 0.41 -7.98 15.73
C VAL A 9 0.67 -7.06 16.92
N ASP A 10 1.67 -7.37 17.74
CA ASP A 10 1.98 -6.55 18.92
C ASP A 10 2.60 -5.20 18.53
N ASP A 11 3.45 -5.18 17.50
CA ASP A 11 3.93 -3.91 16.93
C ASP A 11 2.77 -3.11 16.32
N PHE A 12 1.83 -3.76 15.63
CA PHE A 12 0.64 -3.08 15.11
C PHE A 12 -0.22 -2.46 16.23
N LYS A 13 -0.37 -3.14 17.36
CA LYS A 13 -1.01 -2.55 18.55
C LYS A 13 -0.25 -1.34 19.09
N SER A 14 1.08 -1.44 19.15
CA SER A 14 1.94 -0.40 19.74
C SER A 14 1.86 0.93 18.98
N ILE A 15 1.61 0.90 17.67
CA ILE A 15 1.60 2.10 16.82
C ILE A 15 0.23 2.81 16.76
N ARG A 16 -0.79 2.37 17.52
CA ARG A 16 -2.14 2.97 17.51
C ARG A 16 -2.12 4.49 17.71
N GLY A 17 -1.34 4.98 18.67
CA GLY A 17 -1.22 6.42 18.95
C GLY A 17 -0.66 7.18 17.74
N ILE A 18 0.49 6.73 17.24
CA ILE A 18 1.16 7.31 16.06
C ILE A 18 0.23 7.32 14.84
N TRP A 19 -0.52 6.23 14.65
CA TRP A 19 -1.48 6.09 13.55
C TRP A 19 -2.57 7.14 13.60
N ASN A 20 -3.22 7.27 14.76
CA ASN A 20 -4.33 8.19 14.96
C ASN A 20 -3.86 9.64 14.87
N ASP A 21 -2.68 9.96 15.41
CA ASP A 21 -2.07 11.28 15.31
C ASP A 21 -1.75 11.65 13.84
N LEU A 22 -1.22 10.70 13.06
CA LEU A 22 -0.92 10.93 11.66
C LEU A 22 -2.19 11.13 10.84
N LEU A 23 -3.20 10.26 11.03
CA LEU A 23 -4.48 10.36 10.33
C LEU A 23 -5.20 11.67 10.65
N ALA A 24 -5.11 12.16 11.91
CA ALA A 24 -5.69 13.44 12.30
C ALA A 24 -5.03 14.65 11.61
N LYS A 25 -3.74 14.54 11.28
CA LYS A 25 -2.96 15.58 10.56
C LYS A 25 -3.09 15.48 9.04
N GLY A 26 -3.50 14.34 8.50
CA GLY A 26 -3.66 14.11 7.07
C GLY A 26 -4.93 14.71 6.49
N HIS A 27 -4.98 14.81 5.16
CA HIS A 27 -6.15 15.27 4.42
C HIS A 27 -7.24 14.18 4.31
N ASP A 28 -6.85 12.92 4.13
CA ASP A 28 -7.77 11.79 3.94
C ASP A 28 -8.19 11.14 5.27
N LYS A 29 -9.14 11.79 5.95
CA LYS A 29 -9.74 11.31 7.20
C LYS A 29 -10.86 10.31 6.93
N ASN A 30 -10.50 9.17 6.36
CA ASN A 30 -11.47 8.12 6.05
C ASN A 30 -11.57 7.07 7.17
N ILE A 31 -12.80 6.65 7.52
CA ILE A 31 -13.04 5.61 8.53
C ILE A 31 -12.32 4.29 8.21
N PHE A 32 -12.22 3.92 6.92
CA PHE A 32 -11.54 2.71 6.47
C PHE A 32 -10.02 2.77 6.65
N LEU A 33 -9.45 3.95 6.92
CA LEU A 33 -8.04 4.15 7.25
C LEU A 33 -7.78 4.27 8.75
N THR A 34 -8.82 4.23 9.60
CA THR A 34 -8.63 4.27 11.05
C THR A 34 -7.88 3.03 11.53
N TRP A 35 -7.07 3.20 12.58
CA TRP A 35 -6.39 2.07 13.20
C TRP A 35 -7.40 1.03 13.68
N GLU A 36 -8.50 1.48 14.29
CA GLU A 36 -9.56 0.63 14.83
C GLU A 36 -10.18 -0.26 13.75
N TRP A 37 -10.53 0.32 12.59
CA TRP A 37 -11.09 -0.44 11.48
C TRP A 37 -10.11 -1.48 10.94
N LEU A 38 -8.87 -1.07 10.65
CA LEU A 38 -7.88 -1.94 10.01
C LEU A 38 -7.35 -3.01 10.96
N PHE A 39 -7.25 -2.71 12.26
CA PHE A 39 -6.86 -3.68 13.27
C PHE A 39 -7.95 -4.74 13.48
N GLU A 40 -9.22 -4.34 13.54
CA GLU A 40 -10.32 -5.30 13.66
C GLU A 40 -10.47 -6.12 12.37
N TRP A 41 -10.30 -5.49 11.19
CA TRP A 41 -10.25 -6.21 9.94
C TRP A 41 -9.14 -7.26 9.95
N TRP A 42 -7.94 -6.88 10.39
CA TRP A 42 -6.81 -7.80 10.49
C TRP A 42 -7.16 -8.99 11.36
N LYS A 43 -7.65 -8.75 12.58
CA LYS A 43 -8.02 -9.80 13.54
C LYS A 43 -9.04 -10.81 13.00
N HIS A 44 -9.96 -10.39 12.14
CA HIS A 44 -11.05 -11.24 11.66
C HIS A 44 -10.87 -11.81 10.25
N PHE A 45 -10.09 -11.16 9.39
CA PHE A 45 -10.01 -11.48 7.96
C PHE A 45 -8.58 -11.73 7.46
N SER A 46 -7.56 -11.69 8.33
CA SER A 46 -6.16 -11.93 7.94
C SER A 46 -5.77 -13.41 7.84
N ASP A 47 -6.71 -14.35 7.92
CA ASP A 47 -6.40 -15.78 7.86
C ASP A 47 -5.50 -16.12 6.66
N ASN A 48 -4.39 -16.82 6.95
CA ASN A 48 -3.32 -17.21 6.02
C ASN A 48 -2.59 -16.04 5.32
N LYS A 49 -2.70 -14.81 5.83
CA LYS A 49 -1.99 -13.62 5.34
C LYS A 49 -0.90 -13.22 6.34
N LYS A 50 0.12 -12.51 5.84
CA LYS A 50 1.21 -11.96 6.68
C LYS A 50 1.10 -10.45 6.78
N LEU A 51 1.29 -9.90 7.98
CA LEU A 51 1.22 -8.46 8.18
C LEU A 51 2.42 -7.80 7.51
N LYS A 52 2.20 -6.66 6.84
CA LYS A 52 3.26 -5.84 6.24
C LYS A 52 2.87 -4.38 6.23
N ILE A 53 2.86 -3.72 7.38
CA ILE A 53 2.63 -2.28 7.39
C ILE A 53 3.96 -1.58 7.15
N LEU A 54 4.01 -0.63 6.21
CA LEU A 54 5.19 0.19 5.95
C LEU A 54 4.99 1.56 6.61
N MET A 55 5.89 1.92 7.53
CA MET A 55 5.96 3.25 8.11
C MET A 55 7.07 4.03 7.43
N VAL A 56 6.73 5.18 6.86
CA VAL A 56 7.69 6.14 6.33
C VAL A 56 8.02 7.14 7.42
N GLU A 57 9.28 7.14 7.82
CA GLU A 57 9.80 7.97 8.91
C GLU A 57 10.76 9.01 8.33
N ASP A 58 10.58 10.27 8.71
CA ASP A 58 11.56 11.32 8.43
C ASP A 58 12.08 11.89 9.74
N ARG A 59 13.37 11.69 10.00
CA ARG A 59 13.99 11.91 11.32
C ARG A 59 13.29 11.06 12.38
N ASP A 60 12.69 11.70 13.40
CA ASP A 60 12.00 11.06 14.51
C ASP A 60 10.47 11.04 14.32
N ASP A 61 9.96 11.58 13.21
CA ASP A 61 8.53 11.66 12.92
C ASP A 61 8.09 10.60 11.89
N THR A 62 6.96 9.95 12.17
CA THR A 62 6.27 9.16 11.14
C THR A 62 5.48 10.12 10.26
N ILE A 63 5.79 10.16 8.97
CA ILE A 63 5.15 11.04 7.99
C ILE A 63 4.20 10.29 7.04
N GLY A 64 4.29 8.96 7.00
CA GLY A 64 3.47 8.11 6.15
C GLY A 64 3.27 6.71 6.74
N ILE A 65 2.09 6.13 6.53
CA ILE A 65 1.75 4.76 6.90
C ILE A 65 1.01 4.12 5.72
N MET A 66 1.53 2.99 5.27
CA MET A 66 0.93 2.18 4.22
C MET A 66 0.40 0.88 4.84
N PRO A 67 -0.93 0.74 5.01
CA PRO A 67 -1.55 -0.42 5.65
C PRO A 67 -1.57 -1.62 4.69
N LEU A 68 -0.53 -2.46 4.70
CA LEU A 68 -0.45 -3.62 3.81
C LEU A 68 -0.44 -4.96 4.53
N LEU A 69 -0.73 -5.99 3.73
CA LEU A 69 -0.62 -7.39 4.03
C LEU A 69 0.00 -8.12 2.85
N CYS A 70 0.45 -9.34 3.07
CA CYS A 70 0.95 -10.24 2.04
C CYS A 70 0.06 -11.48 1.96
N SER A 71 -0.57 -11.66 0.80
CA SER A 71 -1.38 -12.82 0.44
C SER A 71 -0.58 -13.76 -0.44
N THR A 72 -0.71 -15.07 -0.20
CA THR A 72 -0.13 -16.09 -1.07
C THR A 72 -1.21 -16.67 -1.98
N TYR A 73 -1.06 -16.49 -3.28
CA TYR A 73 -1.93 -17.10 -4.29
C TYR A 73 -1.27 -18.38 -4.80
N ARG A 74 -2.09 -19.41 -5.04
CA ARG A 74 -1.64 -20.69 -5.57
C ARG A 74 -2.28 -20.93 -6.93
N THR A 75 -1.45 -21.22 -7.92
CA THR A 75 -1.87 -21.83 -9.18
C THR A 75 -1.60 -23.34 -9.12
N PHE A 76 -1.94 -24.06 -10.18
CA PHE A 76 -1.63 -25.49 -10.29
C PHE A 76 -0.12 -25.77 -10.24
N LEU A 77 0.73 -24.84 -10.69
CA LEU A 77 2.18 -25.07 -10.86
C LEU A 77 3.07 -24.28 -9.90
N PHE A 78 2.61 -23.16 -9.34
CA PHE A 78 3.42 -22.31 -8.47
C PHE A 78 2.57 -21.48 -7.50
N SER A 79 3.17 -21.08 -6.39
CA SER A 79 2.61 -20.04 -5.51
C SER A 79 3.35 -18.72 -5.69
N TYR A 80 2.63 -17.61 -5.65
CA TYR A 80 3.21 -16.28 -5.69
C TYR A 80 2.65 -15.41 -4.57
N ALA A 81 3.50 -14.54 -4.03
CA ALA A 81 3.15 -13.60 -2.98
C ALA A 81 2.74 -12.26 -3.59
N VAL A 82 1.66 -11.68 -3.10
CA VAL A 82 1.15 -10.36 -3.51
C VAL A 82 0.97 -9.51 -2.27
N VAL A 83 1.51 -8.30 -2.30
CA VAL A 83 1.33 -7.28 -1.28
C VAL A 83 0.09 -6.46 -1.61
N GLU A 84 -0.79 -6.29 -0.63
CA GLU A 84 -2.13 -5.74 -0.80
C GLU A 84 -2.50 -4.81 0.34
N ASN A 85 -3.46 -3.90 0.14
CA ASN A 85 -3.99 -3.13 1.25
C ASN A 85 -4.81 -3.98 2.22
N ILE A 86 -4.64 -3.69 3.52
CA ILE A 86 -5.57 -4.18 4.55
C ILE A 86 -6.96 -3.60 4.24
N GLY A 87 -8.01 -4.41 4.41
CA GLY A 87 -9.38 -4.01 4.05
C GLY A 87 -9.83 -4.48 2.66
N LEU A 88 -8.99 -5.18 1.90
CA LEU A 88 -9.31 -5.63 0.54
C LEU A 88 -10.67 -6.36 0.46
N ASN A 89 -11.53 -5.94 -0.49
CA ASN A 89 -12.91 -6.38 -0.73
C ASN A 89 -13.96 -6.03 0.35
N LEU A 90 -13.57 -5.44 1.48
CA LEU A 90 -14.48 -5.09 2.58
C LEU A 90 -14.38 -3.61 3.02
N SER A 91 -13.46 -2.86 2.42
CA SER A 91 -13.35 -1.41 2.56
C SER A 91 -13.67 -0.76 1.22
N ASP A 92 -14.49 0.30 1.23
CA ASP A 92 -14.78 1.12 0.04
C ASP A 92 -13.69 2.20 -0.19
N TYR A 93 -12.64 2.18 0.62
CA TYR A 93 -11.50 3.08 0.53
C TYR A 93 -10.23 2.35 0.95
N GLY A 94 -9.27 2.28 0.03
CA GLY A 94 -7.88 1.94 0.30
C GLY A 94 -7.01 3.19 0.14
N GLY A 95 -5.93 3.29 0.89
CA GLY A 95 -4.99 4.39 0.70
C GLY A 95 -3.75 4.32 1.57
N ILE A 96 -2.91 5.33 1.41
CA ILE A 96 -1.78 5.62 2.30
C ILE A 96 -2.23 6.75 3.22
N ILE A 97 -1.87 6.66 4.49
CA ILE A 97 -2.06 7.75 5.45
C ILE A 97 -0.78 8.55 5.47
N TYR A 98 -0.84 9.85 5.26
CA TYR A 98 0.33 10.72 5.38
C TYR A 98 -0.11 12.10 5.88
N SER A 99 0.81 12.81 6.53
CA SER A 99 0.56 14.15 7.05
C SER A 99 0.36 15.17 5.92
N ASP A 100 -0.02 16.39 6.27
CA ASP A 100 0.02 17.52 5.33
C ASP A 100 1.48 17.83 4.93
N LEU A 101 1.94 17.17 3.87
CA LEU A 101 3.29 17.26 3.31
C LEU A 101 3.27 18.16 2.07
N ASP A 102 4.36 18.90 1.85
CA ASP A 102 4.55 19.59 0.57
C ASP A 102 4.77 18.59 -0.58
N ASP A 103 4.54 19.03 -1.83
CA ASP A 103 4.63 18.14 -2.99
C ASP A 103 6.03 17.52 -3.17
N GLY A 104 7.09 18.20 -2.72
CA GLY A 104 8.46 17.68 -2.74
C GLY A 104 8.66 16.54 -1.73
N GLN A 105 8.11 16.67 -0.52
CA GLN A 105 8.11 15.60 0.48
C GLN A 105 7.24 14.41 0.05
N ILE A 106 6.08 14.67 -0.54
CA ILE A 106 5.21 13.63 -1.11
C ILE A 106 5.97 12.83 -2.16
N ASN A 107 6.59 13.50 -3.13
CA ASN A 107 7.35 12.82 -4.19
C ASN A 107 8.48 11.96 -3.62
N LYS A 108 9.27 12.47 -2.67
CA LYS A 108 10.35 11.70 -2.01
C LYS A 108 9.82 10.48 -1.26
N MET A 109 8.70 10.61 -0.57
CA MET A 109 8.05 9.49 0.12
C MET A 109 7.66 8.40 -0.87
N PHE A 110 7.03 8.77 -1.99
CA PHE A 110 6.60 7.82 -3.00
C PHE A 110 7.76 7.18 -3.77
N GLU A 111 8.82 7.93 -4.07
CA GLU A 111 10.06 7.39 -4.62
C GLU A 111 10.71 6.37 -3.67
N LEU A 112 10.69 6.64 -2.37
CA LEU A 112 11.20 5.72 -1.36
C LEU A 112 10.36 4.44 -1.27
N ILE A 113 9.03 4.57 -1.24
CA ILE A 113 8.11 3.41 -1.28
C ILE A 113 8.36 2.59 -2.54
N LYS A 114 8.45 3.25 -3.69
CA LYS A 114 8.74 2.61 -4.96
C LYS A 114 10.05 1.83 -4.93
N TYR A 115 11.13 2.48 -4.51
CA TYR A 115 12.44 1.85 -4.40
C TYR A 115 12.39 0.60 -3.52
N TYR A 116 11.69 0.68 -2.39
CA TYR A 116 11.50 -0.47 -1.50
C TYR A 116 10.72 -1.61 -2.17
N LEU A 117 9.62 -1.31 -2.88
CA LEU A 117 8.83 -2.32 -3.59
C LEU A 117 9.67 -3.01 -4.68
N ASP A 118 10.40 -2.24 -5.47
CA ASP A 118 11.25 -2.72 -6.57
C ASP A 118 12.43 -3.55 -6.05
N TYR A 119 13.14 -3.04 -5.03
CA TYR A 119 14.28 -3.72 -4.42
C TYR A 119 13.89 -5.09 -3.85
N ASN A 120 12.72 -5.17 -3.22
CA ASN A 120 12.19 -6.42 -2.66
C ASN A 120 11.42 -7.27 -3.68
N LYS A 121 11.32 -6.83 -4.95
CA LYS A 121 10.61 -7.51 -6.05
C LYS A 121 9.17 -7.87 -5.68
N LEU A 122 8.47 -6.96 -5.01
CA LEU A 122 7.13 -7.20 -4.51
C LEU A 122 6.09 -6.99 -5.62
N ILE A 123 5.23 -8.00 -5.82
CA ILE A 123 4.03 -7.83 -6.62
C ILE A 123 3.03 -7.05 -5.78
N PHE A 124 2.51 -5.94 -6.30
CA PHE A 124 1.69 -5.03 -5.54
C PHE A 124 0.30 -4.91 -6.18
N ARG A 125 -0.74 -5.15 -5.37
CA ARG A 125 -2.14 -4.93 -5.76
C ARG A 125 -2.76 -3.94 -4.80
N PHE A 126 -3.46 -2.96 -5.33
CA PHE A 126 -4.20 -2.03 -4.51
C PHE A 126 -5.60 -1.86 -5.09
N ASP A 127 -6.61 -1.81 -4.22
CA ASP A 127 -8.00 -1.69 -4.63
C ASP A 127 -8.68 -0.53 -3.91
N GLN A 128 -9.76 -0.03 -4.52
CA GLN A 128 -10.60 1.04 -3.97
C GLN A 128 -9.83 2.33 -3.62
N VAL A 129 -8.86 2.72 -4.44
CA VAL A 129 -8.23 4.04 -4.31
C VAL A 129 -9.19 5.10 -4.85
N PRO A 130 -9.45 6.21 -4.13
CA PRO A 130 -10.32 7.26 -4.63
C PRO A 130 -9.75 7.93 -5.87
N ASN A 131 -10.64 8.21 -6.83
CA ASN A 131 -10.32 8.83 -8.12
C ASN A 131 -9.68 10.22 -8.00
N ASP A 132 -9.92 10.92 -6.90
CA ASP A 132 -9.44 12.27 -6.61
C ASP A 132 -8.27 12.30 -5.62
N SER A 133 -7.80 11.13 -5.15
CA SER A 133 -6.67 11.07 -4.21
C SER A 133 -5.35 11.41 -4.90
N LYS A 134 -4.47 12.16 -4.22
CA LYS A 134 -3.09 12.39 -4.70
C LYS A 134 -2.34 11.07 -4.91
N PHE A 135 -2.66 10.05 -4.11
CA PHE A 135 -2.08 8.71 -4.24
C PHE A 135 -2.38 8.07 -5.60
N LEU A 136 -3.62 8.15 -6.08
CA LEU A 136 -3.97 7.59 -7.39
C LEU A 136 -3.22 8.29 -8.54
N ASN A 137 -3.09 9.61 -8.48
CA ASN A 137 -2.32 10.37 -9.48
C ASN A 137 -0.85 9.91 -9.55
N ILE A 138 -0.27 9.54 -8.41
CA ILE A 138 1.11 9.04 -8.34
C ILE A 138 1.21 7.60 -8.85
N LEU A 139 0.23 6.75 -8.53
CA LEU A 139 0.15 5.39 -9.09
C LEU A 139 0.06 5.42 -10.63
N HIS A 140 -0.69 6.36 -11.22
CA HIS A 140 -0.79 6.50 -12.67
C HIS A 140 0.43 7.14 -13.33
N ASN A 141 1.39 7.67 -12.56
CA ASN A 141 2.60 8.23 -13.13
C ASN A 141 3.42 7.11 -13.81
N PRO A 142 3.75 7.24 -15.12
CA PRO A 142 4.51 6.21 -15.84
C PRO A 142 5.83 5.83 -15.17
N SER A 143 6.50 6.78 -14.50
CA SER A 143 7.73 6.50 -13.76
C SER A 143 7.51 5.53 -12.60
N PHE A 144 6.32 5.54 -11.97
CA PHE A 144 5.95 4.61 -10.91
C PHE A 144 5.52 3.26 -11.48
N CYS A 145 4.72 3.25 -12.55
CA CYS A 145 4.19 2.02 -13.16
C CYS A 145 5.23 1.12 -13.86
N GLN A 146 6.34 1.67 -14.36
CA GLN A 146 7.24 0.93 -15.28
C GLN A 146 8.08 -0.20 -14.65
N SER A 147 8.29 -0.21 -13.33
CA SER A 147 9.19 -1.20 -12.68
C SER A 147 8.57 -2.02 -11.56
N SER A 148 7.43 -1.60 -11.00
CA SER A 148 6.67 -2.39 -10.03
C SER A 148 5.54 -3.12 -10.73
N LEU A 149 5.39 -4.42 -10.48
CA LEU A 149 4.36 -5.27 -11.05
C LEU A 149 3.01 -4.92 -10.41
N PHE A 150 2.38 -3.85 -10.91
CA PHE A 150 1.08 -3.37 -10.46
C PHE A 150 -0.02 -4.29 -11.00
N VAL A 151 -0.67 -5.02 -10.09
CA VAL A 151 -1.85 -5.83 -10.41
C VAL A 151 -3.06 -4.95 -10.09
N GLY A 152 -3.84 -4.62 -11.14
CA GLY A 152 -4.72 -3.44 -11.16
C GLY A 152 -5.91 -3.39 -10.21
N GLU A 153 -6.68 -2.30 -10.35
CA GLU A 153 -7.96 -2.08 -9.70
C GLU A 153 -9.01 -3.09 -10.17
N LYS A 154 -9.83 -3.60 -9.25
CA LYS A 154 -10.95 -4.47 -9.62
C LYS A 154 -12.14 -3.62 -10.04
N LYS A 155 -12.19 -3.18 -11.30
CA LYS A 155 -13.50 -2.91 -11.92
C LYS A 155 -14.22 -4.24 -12.08
N ARG A 156 -15.46 -4.33 -11.57
CA ARG A 156 -16.31 -5.53 -11.64
C ARG A 156 -16.18 -6.15 -13.04
N VAL A 157 -15.71 -7.40 -13.09
CA VAL A 157 -15.50 -8.24 -14.29
C VAL A 157 -14.10 -8.10 -14.93
N PHE A 158 -13.30 -9.16 -14.77
CA PHE A 158 -11.91 -9.41 -15.24
C PHE A 158 -10.74 -8.67 -14.56
N LEU A 159 -9.87 -9.47 -13.92
CA LEU A 159 -8.54 -9.08 -13.44
C LEU A 159 -7.63 -8.88 -14.67
N ARG A 160 -7.25 -7.63 -15.01
CA ARG A 160 -6.14 -7.38 -15.94
C ARG A 160 -4.84 -7.32 -15.14
N ILE A 161 -4.00 -8.34 -15.32
CA ILE A 161 -2.62 -8.33 -14.83
C ILE A 161 -1.83 -7.50 -15.84
N TYR A 162 -1.33 -6.34 -15.44
CA TYR A 162 -0.31 -5.63 -16.21
C TYR A 162 1.05 -6.10 -15.69
N LEU A 163 1.63 -7.07 -16.40
CA LEU A 163 3.07 -7.28 -16.33
C LEU A 163 3.69 -6.09 -17.06
N SER A 164 4.64 -5.39 -16.44
CA SER A 164 5.47 -4.43 -17.16
C SER A 164 6.31 -5.23 -18.15
N ASP A 165 5.78 -5.46 -19.34
CA ASP A 165 6.50 -6.12 -20.43
C ASP A 165 7.70 -5.25 -20.78
N HIS A 166 8.88 -5.68 -20.32
CA HIS A 166 10.13 -5.23 -20.91
C HIS A 166 10.22 -5.80 -22.32
N HIS A 167 10.32 -4.89 -23.28
CA HIS A 167 10.70 -5.09 -24.69
C HIS A 167 9.68 -5.81 -25.59
N TRP A 168 9.13 -5.03 -26.52
CA TRP A 168 9.38 -5.30 -27.93
C TRP A 168 9.57 -3.98 -28.69
N MET A 169 10.75 -3.81 -29.29
CA MET A 169 10.86 -3.12 -30.57
C MET A 169 10.37 -4.11 -31.64
N THR A 170 9.53 -3.64 -32.56
CA THR A 170 9.70 -3.82 -34.01
C THR A 170 8.77 -2.86 -34.74
N THR A 171 9.40 -2.00 -35.55
CA THR A 171 9.00 -1.43 -36.85
C THR A 171 7.53 -1.17 -37.15
#